data_AF-A0AAJ7V9Z9-F1
#
_entry.id   AF-A0AAJ7V9Z9-F1
#
_cell.length_a   1.000
_cell.length_b   1.000
_cell.length_c   1.000
_cell.angle_alpha   90.00
_cell.angle_beta   90.00
_cell.angle_gamma   90.00
#
_symmetry.space_group_name_H-M   'P 1'
#
loop_
_entity.id
_entity.type
_entity.pdbx_description
1 polymer ?
#
loop_
_entity_poly.entity_id
_entity_poly.type
_entity_poly.pdbx_seq_one_letter_code
_entity_poly.pdbx_strand_id
1 'polypeptide(L)'
;MESVFLRFDSYDFEADQRFQDGLKVLDKSNSSSRDETKLQDMKLFFYNRFVEPIDRASYKQWRSASPGVTPMEQGTPSDSDSDISKNQAAESSAETEVKQLSFAEVMHLIQEGKEVPGAKKLDIKPSNQSPTPSQMERIRKPWELASSSK
;
A
#
# COMPACT_ATOMS: atom_id res chain seq x y z
N MET A 1 -14.38 1.92 -34.12
CA MET A 1 -14.31 1.31 -32.79
C MET A 1 -13.62 2.31 -31.90
N GLU A 2 -14.34 2.94 -30.97
CA GLU A 2 -13.76 3.94 -30.08
C GLU A 2 -12.75 3.25 -29.14
N SER A 3 -11.62 3.91 -28.89
CA SER A 3 -10.63 3.39 -27.95
C SER A 3 -11.22 3.38 -26.54
N VAL A 4 -10.89 2.35 -25.74
CA VAL A 4 -11.27 2.25 -24.31
C VAL A 4 -10.93 3.55 -23.57
N PHE A 5 -9.83 4.20 -23.96
CA PHE A 5 -9.36 5.45 -23.37
C PHE A 5 -10.31 6.63 -23.63
N LEU A 6 -10.89 6.73 -24.84
CA LEU A 6 -11.86 7.78 -25.14
C LEU A 6 -13.16 7.56 -24.36
N ARG A 7 -13.60 6.30 -24.25
CA ARG A 7 -14.81 5.96 -23.48
C ARG A 7 -14.66 6.31 -22.01
N PHE A 8 -13.49 6.00 -21.42
CA PHE A 8 -13.14 6.42 -20.07
C PHE A 8 -13.17 7.94 -19.90
N ASP A 9 -12.61 8.68 -20.86
CA ASP A 9 -12.55 10.15 -20.79
C ASP A 9 -13.93 10.81 -20.95
N SER A 10 -14.79 10.21 -21.77
CA SER A 10 -16.19 10.64 -21.97
C SER A 10 -17.17 10.15 -20.91
N TYR A 11 -16.72 9.31 -19.96
CA TYR A 11 -17.59 8.71 -18.97
C TYR A 11 -18.00 9.72 -17.91
N ASP A 12 -19.30 9.88 -17.70
CA ASP A 12 -19.85 10.83 -16.74
C ASP A 12 -19.87 10.25 -15.32
N PHE A 13 -18.78 10.48 -14.59
CA PHE A 13 -18.66 10.09 -13.18
C PHE A 13 -19.56 10.91 -12.24
N GLU A 14 -20.08 12.05 -12.67
CA GLU A 14 -20.98 12.89 -11.85
C GLU A 14 -22.41 12.35 -11.86
N ALA A 15 -22.84 11.78 -12.99
CA ALA A 15 -24.14 11.13 -13.11
C ALA A 15 -24.21 9.74 -12.44
N ASP A 16 -23.07 9.06 -12.20
CA ASP A 16 -23.08 7.72 -11.58
C ASP A 16 -23.21 7.80 -10.05
N GLN A 17 -24.40 7.44 -9.56
CA GLN A 17 -24.73 7.44 -8.14
C GLN A 17 -23.81 6.56 -7.29
N ARG A 18 -23.33 5.42 -7.82
CA ARG A 18 -22.45 4.50 -7.06
C ARG A 18 -21.10 5.12 -6.81
N PHE A 19 -20.57 5.84 -7.80
CA PHE A 19 -19.31 6.56 -7.68
C PHE A 19 -19.46 7.72 -6.67
N GLN A 20 -20.54 8.50 -6.80
CA GLN A 20 -20.83 9.63 -5.93
C GLN A 20 -21.04 9.22 -4.46
N ASP A 21 -21.78 8.13 -4.22
CA ASP A 21 -21.99 7.62 -2.87
C ASP A 21 -20.67 7.10 -2.25
N GLY A 22 -19.77 6.54 -3.06
CA GLY A 22 -18.42 6.18 -2.64
C GLY A 22 -17.56 7.40 -2.27
N LEU A 23 -17.70 8.51 -3.00
CA LEU A 23 -16.95 9.74 -2.76
C LEU A 23 -17.34 10.41 -1.43
N LYS A 24 -18.64 10.40 -1.08
CA LYS A 24 -19.16 10.92 0.20
C LYS A 24 -18.58 10.22 1.43
N VAL A 25 -18.17 8.96 1.30
CA VAL A 25 -17.50 8.22 2.39
C VAL A 25 -16.07 8.73 2.60
N LEU A 26 -15.42 9.16 1.52
CA LEU A 26 -14.02 9.60 1.52
C LEU A 26 -13.84 11.07 1.91
N ASP A 27 -14.75 11.96 1.48
CA ASP A 27 -14.69 13.41 1.77
C ASP A 27 -14.77 13.74 3.28
N LYS A 28 -15.26 12.82 4.10
CA LYS A 28 -15.24 12.95 5.58
C LYS A 28 -13.82 12.92 6.17
N SER A 29 -12.82 12.61 5.36
CA SER A 29 -11.41 12.51 5.76
C SER A 29 -10.53 13.54 5.05
N ASN A 30 -10.64 14.82 5.45
CA ASN A 30 -9.74 15.98 5.20
C ASN A 30 -8.94 16.00 3.86
N SER A 31 -9.32 16.90 2.95
CA SER A 31 -8.72 17.09 1.62
C SER A 31 -7.86 18.37 1.49
N SER A 32 -6.68 18.23 0.88
CA SER A 32 -5.80 19.31 0.43
C SER A 32 -4.87 18.75 -0.66
N SER A 33 -4.95 19.31 -1.87
CA SER A 33 -4.09 19.22 -3.08
C SER A 33 -3.66 17.84 -3.62
N ARG A 34 -3.58 16.80 -2.79
CA ARG A 34 -3.35 15.39 -3.17
C ARG A 34 -4.61 14.74 -3.77
N ASP A 35 -5.68 15.50 -3.92
CA ASP A 35 -7.01 15.00 -4.26
C ASP A 35 -7.20 14.79 -5.75
N GLU A 36 -6.59 15.58 -6.63
CA GLU A 36 -6.75 15.37 -8.09
C GLU A 36 -6.15 14.05 -8.58
N THR A 37 -4.93 13.75 -8.14
CA THR A 37 -4.25 12.50 -8.51
C THR A 37 -4.95 11.28 -7.91
N LYS A 38 -5.43 11.39 -6.67
CA LYS A 38 -6.26 10.36 -6.02
C LYS A 38 -7.60 10.19 -6.73
N LEU A 39 -8.25 11.29 -7.12
CA LEU A 39 -9.54 11.27 -7.80
C LEU A 39 -9.43 10.58 -9.16
N GLN A 40 -8.37 10.88 -9.93
CA GLN A 40 -8.12 10.16 -11.18
C GLN A 40 -7.87 8.66 -10.94
N ASP A 41 -7.10 8.30 -9.91
CA ASP A 41 -6.86 6.89 -9.59
C ASP A 41 -8.14 6.17 -9.17
N MET A 42 -9.03 6.84 -8.43
CA MET A 42 -10.35 6.32 -8.07
C MET A 42 -11.27 6.16 -9.27
N LYS A 43 -11.32 7.17 -10.16
CA LYS A 43 -12.08 7.08 -11.42
C LYS A 43 -11.62 5.88 -12.23
N LEU A 44 -10.30 5.70 -12.37
CA LEU A 44 -9.70 4.58 -13.09
C LEU A 44 -10.00 3.24 -12.43
N PHE A 45 -9.89 3.14 -11.11
CA PHE A 45 -10.19 1.92 -10.36
C PHE A 45 -11.68 1.54 -10.49
N PHE A 46 -12.58 2.51 -10.33
CA PHE A 46 -14.01 2.30 -10.47
C PHE A 46 -14.36 1.82 -11.87
N TYR A 47 -13.86 2.51 -12.90
CA TYR A 47 -14.13 2.16 -14.29
C TYR A 47 -13.63 0.75 -14.63
N ASN A 48 -12.40 0.41 -14.20
CA ASN A 48 -11.83 -0.93 -14.36
C ASN A 48 -12.66 -2.01 -13.63
N ARG A 49 -13.23 -1.67 -12.47
CA ARG A 49 -14.01 -2.58 -11.63
C ARG A 49 -15.43 -2.81 -12.11
N PHE A 50 -16.09 -1.80 -12.67
CA PHE A 50 -17.54 -1.80 -12.90
C PHE A 50 -17.97 -1.55 -14.34
N VAL A 51 -17.13 -0.96 -15.19
CA VAL A 51 -17.49 -0.59 -16.57
C VAL A 51 -16.74 -1.47 -17.56
N GLU A 52 -15.43 -1.31 -17.65
CA GLU A 52 -14.59 -2.04 -18.59
C GLU A 52 -13.12 -2.01 -18.15
N PRO A 53 -12.37 -3.11 -18.35
CA PRO A 53 -10.96 -3.14 -18.01
C PRO A 53 -10.13 -2.12 -18.80
N ILE A 54 -9.34 -1.33 -18.08
CA ILE A 54 -8.45 -0.30 -18.63
C ILE A 54 -7.09 -0.39 -17.95
N ASP A 55 -6.03 -0.44 -18.74
CA ASP A 55 -4.67 -0.46 -18.21
C ASP A 55 -4.19 0.96 -17.86
N ARG A 56 -3.67 1.11 -16.64
CA ARG A 56 -3.22 2.40 -16.09
C ARG A 56 -2.00 2.94 -16.82
N ALA A 57 -1.03 2.06 -17.16
CA ALA A 57 0.18 2.49 -17.84
C ALA A 57 -0.13 2.96 -19.26
N SER A 58 -0.97 2.20 -19.97
CA SER A 58 -1.42 2.50 -21.32
C SER A 58 -2.26 3.77 -21.39
N TYR A 59 -3.17 3.99 -20.43
CA TYR A 59 -3.94 5.24 -20.37
C TYR A 59 -3.05 6.46 -20.12
N LYS A 60 -2.07 6.37 -19.20
CA LYS A 60 -1.11 7.46 -18.98
C LYS A 60 -0.30 7.79 -20.23
N GLN A 61 0.18 6.76 -20.93
CA GLN A 61 0.91 6.93 -22.19
C GLN A 61 0.05 7.61 -23.26
N TRP A 62 -1.20 7.17 -23.41
CA TRP A 62 -2.17 7.76 -24.34
C TRP A 62 -2.48 9.22 -23.99
N ARG A 63 -2.63 9.54 -22.70
CA ARG A 63 -2.92 10.89 -22.22
C ARG A 63 -1.74 11.85 -22.40
N SER A 64 -0.51 11.35 -22.29
CA SER A 64 0.72 12.11 -22.61
C SER A 64 0.94 12.31 -24.11
N ALA A 65 0.46 11.38 -24.94
CA ALA A 65 0.59 11.45 -26.40
C ALA A 65 -0.54 12.23 -27.08
N SER A 66 -1.64 12.52 -26.37
CA SER A 66 -2.80 13.23 -26.90
C SER A 66 -2.67 14.74 -26.63
N PRO A 67 -2.52 15.61 -27.65
CA PRO A 67 -2.31 17.05 -27.47
C PRO A 67 -3.60 17.84 -27.13
N GLY A 68 -4.59 17.23 -26.43
CA GLY A 68 -5.96 17.76 -26.38
C GLY A 68 -6.69 17.77 -25.03
N VAL A 69 -6.10 17.29 -23.92
CA VAL A 69 -6.77 17.34 -22.60
C VAL A 69 -5.78 17.83 -21.54
N THR A 70 -5.76 19.14 -21.33
CA THR A 70 -5.08 19.84 -20.22
C THR A 70 -5.51 19.25 -18.87
N PRO A 71 -4.56 18.94 -17.99
CA PRO A 71 -4.29 19.88 -16.89
C PRO A 71 -2.92 20.53 -17.02
N MET A 72 -2.91 21.82 -16.74
CA MET A 72 -1.83 22.79 -16.82
C MET A 72 -0.60 22.39 -15.94
N GLU A 73 0.58 22.48 -16.57
CA GLU A 73 1.93 22.78 -16.04
C GLU A 73 2.64 21.75 -15.11
N GLN A 74 3.64 21.01 -15.59
CA GLN A 74 5.05 21.36 -15.89
C GLN A 74 5.98 21.52 -14.67
N GLY A 75 6.95 20.59 -14.59
CA GLY A 75 8.11 20.64 -13.70
C GLY A 75 9.14 19.54 -14.03
N THR A 76 9.63 19.54 -15.28
CA THR A 76 10.94 19.08 -15.81
C THR A 76 11.67 17.83 -15.23
N PRO A 77 12.06 16.86 -16.07
CA PRO A 77 13.09 15.87 -15.76
C PRO A 77 14.49 16.43 -16.06
N SER A 78 15.45 16.27 -15.15
CA SER A 78 16.86 16.54 -15.41
C SER A 78 17.69 15.34 -14.98
N ASP A 79 18.11 14.54 -15.95
CA ASP A 79 19.24 13.63 -15.86
C ASP A 79 20.51 14.39 -15.45
N SER A 80 21.30 13.82 -14.53
CA SER A 80 22.76 13.97 -14.50
C SER A 80 23.37 12.91 -13.58
N ASP A 81 24.18 12.07 -14.21
CA ASP A 81 25.02 10.99 -13.68
C ASP A 81 26.35 11.56 -13.15
N SER A 82 26.94 10.97 -12.09
CA SER A 82 28.39 10.84 -11.79
C SER A 82 28.74 10.72 -10.28
N ASP A 83 29.07 9.48 -9.89
CA ASP A 83 30.31 8.99 -9.26
C ASP A 83 30.94 9.61 -7.97
N ILE A 84 31.04 8.73 -6.94
CA ILE A 84 32.09 8.46 -5.92
C ILE A 84 32.75 9.64 -5.15
N SER A 85 32.59 9.64 -3.81
CA SER A 85 33.75 9.49 -2.90
C SER A 85 33.34 9.13 -1.46
N LYS A 86 34.21 8.34 -0.84
CA LYS A 86 34.04 7.56 0.38
C LYS A 86 34.61 8.32 1.60
N ASN A 87 34.08 7.97 2.78
CA ASN A 87 34.66 8.06 4.13
C ASN A 87 34.42 9.34 4.95
N GLN A 88 33.58 9.25 5.97
CA GLN A 88 34.06 9.40 7.36
C GLN A 88 33.10 8.77 8.37
N ALA A 89 33.70 8.07 9.31
CA ALA A 89 33.08 7.40 10.44
C ALA A 89 32.64 8.39 11.52
N ALA A 90 31.50 8.16 12.16
CA ALA A 90 31.27 8.53 13.56
C ALA A 90 30.05 7.80 14.11
N GLU A 91 30.14 7.52 15.39
CA GLU A 91 29.34 6.59 16.18
C GLU A 91 28.06 7.25 16.73
N SER A 92 27.18 6.40 17.24
CA SER A 92 26.18 6.69 18.28
C SER A 92 24.85 7.32 17.87
N SER A 93 23.81 6.52 18.14
CA SER A 93 22.54 6.86 18.77
C SER A 93 21.69 8.02 18.23
N ALA A 94 20.45 7.62 17.92
CA ALA A 94 19.20 8.33 18.09
C ALA A 94 18.57 8.94 16.82
N GLU A 95 17.26 8.72 16.77
CA GLU A 95 16.23 9.32 15.93
C GLU A 95 16.25 8.95 14.44
N THR A 96 15.33 8.05 14.08
CA THR A 96 15.08 7.60 12.72
C THR A 96 14.27 8.64 11.96
N GLU A 97 14.95 9.49 11.19
CA GLU A 97 14.27 10.20 10.10
C GLU A 97 13.88 9.17 9.03
N VAL A 98 12.58 9.08 8.75
CA VAL A 98 11.98 8.21 7.72
C VAL A 98 12.34 8.73 6.32
N LYS A 99 13.62 8.58 5.94
CA LYS A 99 14.04 8.74 4.56
C LYS A 99 13.49 7.56 3.77
N GLN A 100 12.61 7.85 2.81
CA GLN A 100 12.05 6.81 1.94
C GLN A 100 13.17 6.26 1.04
N LEU A 101 13.54 5.00 1.27
CA LEU A 101 14.56 4.30 0.49
C LEU A 101 13.94 3.60 -0.73
N SER A 102 14.72 3.49 -1.81
CA SER A 102 14.35 2.69 -2.98
C SER A 102 14.39 1.19 -2.66
N PHE A 103 13.68 0.36 -3.44
CA PHE A 103 13.70 -1.09 -3.26
C PHE A 103 15.11 -1.69 -3.39
N ALA A 104 15.92 -1.17 -4.33
CA ALA A 104 17.30 -1.61 -4.51
C ALA A 104 18.15 -1.34 -3.27
N GLU A 105 17.98 -0.16 -2.65
CA GLU A 105 18.67 0.21 -1.42
C GLU A 105 18.30 -0.71 -0.27
N VAL A 106 17.01 -1.00 -0.11
CA VAL A 106 16.51 -1.92 0.93
C VAL A 106 17.09 -3.32 0.73
N MET A 107 17.15 -3.80 -0.51
CA MET A 107 17.75 -5.11 -0.81
C MET A 107 19.25 -5.14 -0.48
N HIS A 108 19.97 -4.06 -0.77
CA HIS A 108 21.38 -3.93 -0.42
C HIS A 108 21.58 -3.96 1.10
N LEU A 109 20.77 -3.21 1.86
CA LEU A 109 20.81 -3.24 3.33
C LEU A 109 20.57 -4.65 3.88
N ILE A 110 19.63 -5.40 3.31
CA ILE A 110 19.35 -6.78 3.69
C ILE A 110 20.57 -7.68 3.41
N GLN A 111 21.19 -7.54 2.22
CA GLN A 111 22.36 -8.34 1.84
C GLN A 111 23.58 -8.05 2.72
N GLU A 112 23.77 -6.79 3.11
CA GLU A 112 24.84 -6.37 4.02
C GLU A 112 24.53 -6.68 5.49
N GLY A 113 23.31 -7.12 5.82
CA GLY A 113 22.86 -7.39 7.18
C GLY A 113 22.64 -6.12 8.02
N LYS A 114 22.48 -4.96 7.37
CA LYS A 114 22.19 -3.67 8.02
C LYS A 114 20.71 -3.54 8.32
N GLU A 115 20.37 -2.74 9.32
CA GLU A 115 18.99 -2.53 9.74
C GLU A 115 18.22 -1.68 8.72
N VAL A 116 16.97 -2.07 8.44
CA VAL A 116 16.10 -1.32 7.52
C VAL A 116 15.47 -0.15 8.28
N PRO A 117 15.60 1.09 7.78
CA PRO A 117 14.95 2.26 8.40
C PRO A 117 13.44 2.05 8.59
N GLY A 118 12.94 2.42 9.76
CA GLY A 118 11.53 2.26 10.15
C GLY A 118 11.17 0.89 10.75
N ALA A 119 12.08 -0.09 10.75
CA ALA A 119 11.86 -1.37 11.43
C ALA A 119 12.04 -1.22 12.95
N LYS A 120 11.06 -1.67 13.73
CA LYS A 120 11.14 -1.70 15.21
C LYS A 120 11.65 -3.08 15.65
N LYS A 121 12.79 -3.12 16.34
CA LYS A 121 13.25 -4.34 17.01
C LYS A 121 12.43 -4.57 18.27
N LEU A 122 11.56 -5.58 18.24
CA LEU A 122 10.89 -6.06 19.43
C LEU A 122 11.87 -6.98 20.18
N ASP A 123 12.10 -6.72 21.47
CA ASP A 123 12.87 -7.62 22.34
C ASP A 123 12.02 -8.85 22.68
N ILE A 124 11.90 -9.76 21.71
CA ILE A 124 11.18 -11.02 21.87
C ILE A 124 12.16 -12.03 22.45
N LYS A 125 12.03 -12.30 23.75
CA LYS A 125 12.76 -13.38 24.43
C LYS A 125 12.05 -14.70 24.12
N PRO A 126 12.78 -15.75 23.67
CA PRO A 126 12.20 -17.09 23.58
C PRO A 126 11.70 -17.53 24.96
N SER A 127 10.38 -17.67 25.11
CA SER A 127 9.81 -18.23 26.33
C SER A 127 9.90 -19.76 26.24
N ASN A 128 11.00 -20.31 26.74
CA ASN A 128 11.15 -21.76 26.93
C ASN A 128 10.48 -22.24 28.23
N GLN A 129 9.50 -21.50 28.74
CA GLN A 129 8.74 -21.92 29.91
C GLN A 129 7.91 -23.15 29.57
N SER A 130 7.80 -24.08 30.51
CA SER A 130 6.91 -25.23 30.37
C SER A 130 5.48 -24.75 30.14
N PRO A 131 4.69 -25.40 29.26
CA PRO A 131 3.30 -25.00 29.01
C PRO A 131 2.50 -24.96 30.31
N THR A 132 1.60 -23.97 30.43
CA THR A 132 0.69 -23.86 31.58
C THR A 132 -0.16 -25.13 31.66
N PRO A 133 -0.09 -25.90 32.77
CA PRO A 133 -0.88 -27.11 32.90
C PRO A 133 -2.37 -26.76 32.99
N SER A 134 -3.22 -27.55 32.34
CA SER A 134 -4.67 -27.39 32.44
C SER A 134 -5.14 -27.65 33.87
N GLN A 135 -5.70 -26.63 34.52
CA GLN A 135 -6.42 -26.77 35.80
C GLN A 135 -7.89 -27.17 35.61
N MET A 136 -8.35 -27.30 34.36
CA MET A 136 -9.73 -27.61 34.05
C MET A 136 -10.02 -29.09 34.30
N GLU A 137 -11.01 -29.38 35.15
CA GLU A 137 -11.53 -30.72 35.38
C GLU A 137 -12.09 -31.31 34.07
N ARG A 138 -11.74 -32.58 33.80
CA ARG A 138 -12.24 -33.25 32.59
C ARG A 138 -13.73 -33.52 32.75
N ILE A 139 -14.54 -32.86 31.92
CA ILE A 139 -15.97 -33.18 31.81
C ILE A 139 -16.09 -34.62 31.28
N ARG A 140 -16.61 -35.50 32.13
CA ARG A 140 -16.83 -36.90 31.74
C ARG A 140 -17.98 -37.00 30.74
N LYS A 141 -17.80 -37.88 29.77
CA LYS A 141 -18.85 -38.17 28.80
C LYS A 141 -19.95 -39.01 29.47
N PRO A 142 -21.22 -38.91 29.03
CA PRO A 142 -22.32 -39.62 29.67
C PRO A 142 -22.12 -41.15 29.69
N TRP A 143 -21.43 -41.72 28.70
CA TRP A 143 -21.08 -43.14 28.67
C TRP A 143 -19.93 -43.53 29.62
N GLU A 144 -19.12 -42.58 30.08
CA GLU A 144 -18.07 -42.79 31.10
C GLU A 144 -18.65 -42.85 32.53
N LEU A 145 -19.86 -42.33 32.75
CA LEU A 145 -20.56 -42.42 34.05
C LEU A 145 -21.23 -43.79 34.23
N ALA A 146 -21.80 -44.35 33.16
CA ALA A 146 -22.52 -45.61 33.19
C ALA A 146 -21.63 -46.82 33.50
N SER A 147 -20.34 -46.73 33.19
CA SER A 147 -19.35 -47.81 33.36
C SER A 147 -18.61 -47.79 34.71
N SER A 148 -18.78 -46.72 35.50
CA SER A 148 -18.13 -46.55 36.81
C SER A 148 -18.95 -47.05 37.99
N SER A 149 -20.14 -47.61 37.74
CA SER A 149 -21.02 -48.20 38.74
C SER A 149 -20.80 -49.72 38.77
N LYS A 150 -19.77 -50.17 39.51
CA LYS A 150 -19.57 -51.59 39.86
C LYS A 150 -19.06 -51.69 41.29
#